data_AF-A0A645BPT1-F1
#
_entry.id   AF-A0A645BPT1-F1
#
_cell.length_a   1.000
_cell.length_b   1.000
_cell.length_c   1.000
_cell.angle_alpha   90.00
_cell.angle_beta   90.00
_cell.angle_gamma   90.00
#
_symmetry.space_group_name_H-M   'P 1'
#
loop_
_entity.id
_entity.type
_entity.pdbx_description
1 polymer ?
#
loop_
_entity_poly.entity_id
_entity_poly.type
_entity_poly.pdbx_seq_one_letter_code
_entity_poly.pdbx_strand_id
1 'polypeptide(L)'
;MVENDGSLGVLRTIDGSKFIYLYTFKNNKLDISGFGVGATTKTMKSITDFLLERYVVATKTGAYSYAFLSPDKKTAVYLSLSDDLELLHVIYMPFTGTKSVSSGFAIQDHFNKEYVNTLLR
;
A
#
# COMPACT_ATOMS: atom_id res chain seq x y z
N MET A 1 -2.66 -2.12 18.29
CA MET A 1 -1.62 -1.21 17.79
C MET A 1 -0.30 -1.92 18.02
N VAL A 2 0.52 -2.05 16.99
CA VAL A 2 1.83 -2.71 17.06
C VAL A 2 2.86 -1.70 16.62
N GLU A 3 3.92 -1.53 17.40
CA GLU A 3 5.04 -0.64 17.10
C GLU A 3 6.32 -1.49 17.03
N ASN A 4 7.14 -1.26 16.02
CA ASN A 4 8.42 -1.93 15.85
C ASN A 4 9.36 -1.08 15.00
N ASP A 5 10.52 -0.70 15.55
CA ASP A 5 11.62 0.01 14.87
C ASP A 5 11.17 1.17 13.94
N GLY A 6 10.35 2.08 14.46
CA GLY A 6 9.86 3.24 13.69
C GLY A 6 8.74 2.91 12.71
N SER A 7 8.15 1.72 12.79
CA SER A 7 6.93 1.34 12.08
C SER A 7 5.76 1.18 13.05
N LEU A 8 4.58 1.62 12.62
CA LEU A 8 3.33 1.58 13.36
C LEU A 8 2.24 0.86 12.54
N GLY A 9 1.68 -0.19 13.13
CA GLY A 9 0.55 -0.94 12.61
C GLY A 9 -0.71 -0.73 13.43
N VAL A 10 -1.84 -0.43 12.78
CA VAL A 10 -3.14 -0.23 13.44
C VAL A 10 -4.21 -1.04 12.73
N LEU A 11 -4.81 -1.99 13.44
CA LEU A 11 -6.03 -2.67 12.99
C LEU A 11 -7.26 -1.88 13.44
N ARG A 12 -8.18 -1.62 12.53
CA ARG A 12 -9.49 -0.99 12.80
C ARG A 12 -10.60 -1.78 12.11
N THR A 13 -11.78 -1.79 12.73
CA THR A 13 -13.01 -2.25 12.06
C THR A 13 -13.85 -1.02 11.72
N ILE A 14 -14.17 -0.85 10.44
CA ILE A 14 -14.98 0.24 9.91
C ILE A 14 -16.11 -0.41 9.11
N ASP A 15 -17.37 -0.15 9.50
CA ASP A 15 -18.55 -0.72 8.85
C ASP A 15 -18.50 -2.24 8.68
N GLY A 16 -18.04 -2.94 9.73
CA GLY A 16 -17.89 -4.40 9.74
C GLY A 16 -16.69 -4.94 8.95
N SER A 17 -15.94 -4.08 8.26
CA SER A 17 -14.75 -4.45 7.50
C SER A 17 -13.47 -4.15 8.29
N LYS A 18 -12.51 -5.09 8.27
CA LYS A 18 -11.19 -4.89 8.90
C LYS A 18 -10.27 -4.13 7.96
N PHE A 19 -9.68 -3.06 8.47
CA PHE A 19 -8.64 -2.25 7.86
C PHE A 19 -7.35 -2.36 8.67
N ILE A 20 -6.26 -2.59 7.97
CA ILE A 20 -4.91 -2.58 8.53
C ILE A 20 -4.25 -1.31 8.03
N TYR A 21 -3.87 -0.40 8.91
CA TYR A 21 -3.08 0.78 8.56
C TYR A 21 -1.62 0.55 8.93
N LEU A 22 -0.73 0.95 8.04
CA LEU A 22 0.72 0.84 8.22
C LEU A 22 1.35 2.21 8.02
N TYR A 23 2.27 2.58 8.90
CA TYR A 23 3.05 3.81 8.84
C TYR A 23 4.50 3.48 9.17
N THR A 24 5.44 4.00 8.39
CA THR A 24 6.87 3.92 8.68
C THR A 24 7.43 5.33 8.74
N PHE A 25 8.27 5.58 9.73
CA PHE A 25 8.87 6.88 9.99
C PHE A 25 10.38 6.81 9.79
N LYS A 26 10.93 7.83 9.15
CA LYS A 26 12.36 8.04 8.97
C LYS A 26 12.72 9.44 9.43
N ASN A 27 13.70 9.57 10.33
CA ASN A 27 14.12 10.85 10.90
C ASN A 27 12.93 11.65 11.49
N ASN A 28 12.04 10.98 12.23
CA ASN A 28 10.82 11.55 12.82
C ASN A 28 9.82 12.15 11.80
N LYS A 29 9.94 11.79 10.52
CA LYS A 29 8.98 12.14 9.46
C LYS A 29 8.35 10.90 8.88
N LEU A 30 7.09 10.99 8.48
CA LEU A 30 6.42 9.89 7.77
C LEU A 30 7.17 9.64 6.44
N ASP A 31 7.62 8.40 6.26
CA ASP A 31 8.32 7.94 5.06
C ASP A 31 7.39 7.07 4.20
N ILE A 32 6.65 6.14 4.82
CA ILE A 32 5.71 5.28 4.11
C ILE A 32 4.40 5.26 4.88
N SER A 33 3.28 5.29 4.15
CA SER A 33 1.97 4.97 4.73
C SER A 33 1.20 4.04 3.83
N GLY A 34 0.25 3.32 4.37
CA GLY A 34 -0.57 2.44 3.57
C GLY A 34 -1.72 1.85 4.35
N PHE A 35 -2.58 1.16 3.63
CA PHE A 35 -3.63 0.38 4.23
C PHE A 35 -3.89 -0.93 3.48
N GLY A 36 -4.29 -1.94 4.22
CA GLY A 36 -4.82 -3.21 3.75
C GLY A 36 -6.29 -3.33 4.10
N VAL A 37 -7.09 -3.88 3.20
CA VAL A 37 -8.51 -4.18 3.42
C VAL A 37 -8.89 -5.48 2.72
N GLY A 38 -9.84 -6.22 3.30
CA GLY A 38 -10.42 -7.40 2.68
C GLY A 38 -10.87 -7.09 1.25
N ALA A 39 -10.35 -7.85 0.29
CA ALA A 39 -10.63 -7.69 -1.12
C ALA A 39 -11.95 -8.38 -1.47
N THR A 40 -12.92 -7.60 -1.94
CA THR A 40 -14.00 -8.12 -2.79
C THR A 40 -13.78 -7.58 -4.19
N THR A 41 -14.33 -8.24 -5.21
CA THR A 41 -14.29 -7.75 -6.61
C THR A 41 -14.84 -6.32 -6.73
N LYS A 42 -15.88 -5.99 -5.95
CA LYS A 42 -16.46 -4.64 -5.87
C LYS A 42 -15.50 -3.64 -5.23
N THR A 43 -14.91 -4.00 -4.07
CA THR A 43 -13.96 -3.15 -3.35
C THR A 43 -12.72 -2.85 -4.20
N MET A 44 -12.18 -3.86 -4.89
CA MET A 44 -11.02 -3.71 -5.78
C MET A 44 -11.32 -2.74 -6.92
N LYS A 45 -12.46 -2.87 -7.59
CA LYS A 45 -12.86 -1.95 -8.66
C LYS A 45 -12.98 -0.53 -8.13
N SER A 46 -13.71 -0.32 -7.03
CA SER A 46 -13.90 1.02 -6.45
C SER A 46 -12.59 1.68 -6.03
N ILE A 47 -11.66 0.94 -5.43
CA ILE A 47 -10.35 1.49 -5.03
C ILE A 47 -9.49 1.78 -6.25
N THR A 48 -9.49 0.90 -7.25
CA THR A 48 -8.75 1.13 -8.50
C THR A 48 -9.27 2.37 -9.23
N ASP A 49 -10.59 2.50 -9.38
CA ASP A 49 -11.23 3.68 -10.00
C ASP A 49 -10.87 4.95 -9.22
N PHE A 50 -10.99 4.93 -7.89
CA PHE A 50 -10.63 6.05 -7.02
C PHE A 50 -9.17 6.50 -7.20
N LEU A 51 -8.24 5.54 -7.35
CA LEU A 51 -6.82 5.82 -7.58
C LEU A 51 -6.57 6.36 -8.98
N LEU A 52 -7.24 5.82 -10.01
CA LEU A 52 -7.13 6.30 -11.39
C LEU A 52 -7.63 7.74 -11.57
N GLU A 53 -8.59 8.19 -10.76
CA GLU A 53 -9.05 9.59 -10.74
C GLU A 53 -8.02 10.57 -10.17
N ARG A 54 -7.06 10.10 -9.35
CA ARG A 54 -6.15 10.95 -8.55
C ARG A 54 -4.69 10.83 -8.96
N TYR A 55 -4.32 9.71 -9.55
CA TYR A 55 -2.94 9.36 -9.85
C TYR A 55 -2.80 8.89 -11.30
N VAL A 56 -1.64 9.16 -11.87
CA VAL A 56 -1.28 8.72 -13.21
C VAL A 56 -0.70 7.32 -13.12
N VAL A 57 -1.22 6.39 -13.93
CA VAL A 57 -0.66 5.03 -14.02
C VAL A 57 0.77 5.14 -14.55
N ALA A 58 1.73 4.69 -13.74
CA ALA A 58 3.14 4.68 -14.11
C ALA A 58 3.52 3.35 -14.75
N THR A 59 3.06 2.23 -14.19
CA THR A 59 3.24 0.90 -14.77
C THR A 59 2.31 -0.13 -14.12
N LYS A 60 2.05 -1.22 -14.83
CA LYS A 60 1.51 -2.46 -14.26
C LYS A 60 2.69 -3.31 -13.78
N THR A 61 2.72 -3.72 -12.51
CA THR A 61 3.87 -4.42 -11.88
C THR A 61 3.61 -5.92 -11.66
N GLY A 62 2.45 -6.44 -12.07
CA GLY A 62 2.08 -7.85 -11.94
C GLY A 62 0.69 -8.12 -12.54
N ALA A 63 0.13 -9.31 -12.31
CA ALA A 63 -1.22 -9.63 -12.79
C ALA A 63 -2.29 -8.70 -12.19
N TYR A 64 -2.13 -8.36 -10.90
CA TYR A 64 -3.08 -7.58 -10.09
C TYR A 64 -2.44 -6.41 -9.35
N SER A 65 -1.27 -5.95 -9.81
CA SER A 65 -0.50 -4.90 -9.14
C SER A 65 -0.27 -3.72 -10.06
N TYR A 66 -0.51 -2.53 -9.55
CA TYR A 66 -0.40 -1.26 -10.26
C TYR A 66 0.49 -0.30 -9.48
N ALA A 67 1.34 0.41 -10.20
CA ALA A 67 2.08 1.54 -9.69
C ALA A 67 1.53 2.82 -10.30
N PHE A 68 1.25 3.80 -9.46
CA PHE A 68 0.81 5.12 -9.84
C PHE A 68 1.78 6.19 -9.32
N LEU A 69 1.68 7.37 -9.92
CA LEU A 69 2.39 8.57 -9.48
C LEU A 69 1.41 9.71 -9.29
N SER A 70 1.63 10.55 -8.28
CA SER A 70 0.89 11.80 -8.12
C SER A 70 1.17 12.74 -9.30
N PRO A 71 0.23 13.64 -9.64
CA PRO A 71 0.41 14.59 -10.74
C PRO A 71 1.67 15.45 -10.59
N ASP A 72 2.03 15.81 -9.36
CA ASP A 72 3.24 16.56 -9.03
C ASP A 72 4.52 15.71 -8.94
N LYS A 73 4.40 14.39 -9.17
CA LYS A 73 5.47 13.38 -9.15
C LYS A 73 6.24 13.33 -7.82
N LYS A 74 5.61 13.67 -6.70
CA LYS A 74 6.22 13.57 -5.36
C LYS A 74 5.85 12.31 -4.61
N THR A 75 4.77 11.63 -5.02
CA THR A 75 4.25 10.45 -4.34
C THR A 75 4.08 9.32 -5.34
N ALA A 76 4.63 8.16 -5.02
CA ALA A 76 4.31 6.90 -5.66
C ALA A 76 3.22 6.17 -4.85
N VAL A 77 2.30 5.54 -5.57
CA VAL A 77 1.25 4.72 -4.98
C VAL A 77 1.35 3.31 -5.55
N TYR A 78 1.46 2.33 -4.67
CA TYR A 78 1.40 0.92 -5.01
C TYR A 78 0.02 0.38 -4.66
N LEU A 79 -0.61 -0.31 -5.60
CA LEU A 79 -1.79 -1.12 -5.37
C LEU A 79 -1.41 -2.57 -5.68
N SER A 80 -1.71 -3.49 -4.78
CA SER A 80 -1.55 -4.92 -5.06
C SER A 80 -2.66 -5.72 -4.40
N LEU A 81 -2.88 -6.93 -4.87
CA LEU A 81 -3.54 -7.98 -4.09
C LEU A 81 -2.51 -8.92 -3.50
N SER A 82 -2.86 -9.54 -2.37
CA SER A 82 -2.15 -10.70 -1.84
C SER A 82 -2.27 -11.89 -2.80
N ASP A 83 -1.37 -12.86 -2.64
CA ASP A 83 -1.33 -14.06 -3.48
C ASP A 83 -2.62 -14.89 -3.41
N ASP A 84 -3.31 -14.87 -2.26
CA ASP A 84 -4.62 -15.52 -2.03
C ASP A 84 -5.82 -14.68 -2.51
N LEU A 85 -5.58 -13.48 -3.04
CA LEU A 85 -6.58 -12.52 -3.50
C LEU A 85 -7.57 -12.06 -2.42
N GLU A 86 -7.27 -12.27 -1.14
CA GLU A 86 -8.17 -11.90 -0.03
C GLU A 86 -7.88 -10.51 0.54
N LEU A 87 -6.69 -9.96 0.30
CA LEU A 87 -6.26 -8.68 0.85
C LEU A 87 -5.78 -7.75 -0.26
N LEU A 88 -6.39 -6.57 -0.32
CA LEU A 88 -5.94 -5.47 -1.15
C LEU A 88 -5.05 -4.55 -0.32
N HIS A 89 -3.91 -4.16 -0.86
CA HIS A 89 -2.92 -3.30 -0.21
C HIS A 89 -2.74 -2.05 -1.04
N VAL A 90 -2.79 -0.88 -0.40
CA VAL A 90 -2.47 0.42 -0.99
C VAL A 90 -1.34 1.05 -0.19
N ILE A 91 -0.23 1.42 -0.84
CA ILE A 91 0.95 1.97 -0.18
C ILE A 91 1.37 3.25 -0.86
N TYR A 92 1.57 4.29 -0.07
CA TYR A 92 2.04 5.61 -0.44
C TYR A 92 3.48 5.79 0.02
N MET A 93 4.33 6.30 -0.86
CA MET A 93 5.74 6.58 -0.56
C MET A 93 6.25 7.78 -1.36
N PRO A 94 7.24 8.53 -0.85
CA PRO A 94 7.93 9.57 -1.60
C PRO A 94 8.54 9.05 -2.89
N PHE A 95 8.33 9.77 -3.98
CA PHE A 95 8.99 9.53 -5.26
C PHE A 95 10.06 10.59 -5.48
N THR A 96 11.31 10.15 -5.66
CA THR A 96 12.46 11.05 -5.85
C THR A 96 13.06 10.99 -7.26
N GLY A 97 12.32 10.46 -8.25
CA GLY A 97 12.71 10.46 -9.67
C GLY A 97 13.97 9.66 -10.06
N THR A 98 14.73 9.17 -9.07
CA THR A 98 16.04 8.51 -9.24
C THR A 98 15.98 6.99 -9.16
N LYS A 99 14.86 6.43 -8.70
CA LYS A 99 14.62 4.98 -8.69
C LYS A 99 13.60 4.64 -9.77
N SER A 100 13.87 3.58 -10.54
CA SER A 100 12.83 2.97 -11.36
C SER A 100 11.63 2.71 -10.48
N VAL A 101 10.46 3.13 -10.96
CA VAL A 101 9.16 2.88 -10.32
C VAL A 101 9.09 1.41 -9.91
N SER A 102 9.52 0.47 -10.77
CA SER A 102 9.54 -0.97 -10.48
C SER A 102 10.50 -1.44 -9.38
N SER A 103 11.65 -0.78 -9.14
CA SER A 103 12.63 -1.23 -8.16
C SER A 103 12.33 -0.76 -6.73
N GLY A 104 11.51 0.29 -6.57
CA GLY A 104 10.95 0.67 -5.28
C GLY A 104 9.96 -0.36 -4.73
N PHE A 105 9.19 -1.03 -5.59
CA PHE A 105 8.10 -1.92 -5.17
C PHE A 105 8.54 -3.34 -4.79
N ALA A 106 9.67 -3.83 -5.32
CA ALA A 106 10.19 -5.16 -4.96
C ALA A 106 10.58 -5.30 -3.47
N ILE A 107 10.93 -4.20 -2.82
CA ILE A 107 11.28 -4.16 -1.38
C ILE A 107 10.00 -4.21 -0.52
N GLN A 108 8.85 -3.79 -1.07
CA GLN A 108 7.61 -3.61 -0.34
C GLN A 108 6.84 -4.92 -0.13
N ASP A 109 6.88 -5.84 -1.10
CA ASP A 109 6.19 -7.15 -1.02
C ASP A 109 6.71 -8.01 0.15
N HIS A 110 7.99 -7.85 0.54
CA HIS A 110 8.57 -8.58 1.66
C HIS A 110 8.15 -8.02 3.03
N PHE A 111 8.12 -6.69 3.17
CA PHE A 111 7.72 -6.01 4.40
C PHE A 111 6.24 -6.22 4.74
N ASN A 112 5.39 -6.31 3.70
CA ASN A 112 3.95 -6.52 3.86
C ASN A 112 3.60 -7.88 4.46
N LYS A 113 4.23 -8.98 4.00
CA LYS A 113 3.86 -10.33 4.48
C LYS A 113 4.11 -10.50 5.97
N GLU A 114 5.23 -10.01 6.50
CA GLU A 114 5.61 -10.25 7.89
C GLU A 114 4.77 -9.42 8.88
N TYR A 115 4.54 -8.14 8.57
CA TYR A 115 3.78 -7.24 9.44
C TYR A 115 2.28 -7.50 9.41
N VAL A 116 1.71 -7.77 8.23
CA VAL A 116 0.27 -8.07 8.10
C VAL A 116 -0.06 -9.36 8.83
N ASN A 117 0.76 -10.40 8.69
CA ASN A 117 0.56 -11.66 9.42
C ASN A 117 0.65 -11.49 10.93
N THR A 118 1.47 -10.55 11.41
CA THR A 118 1.57 -10.23 12.85
C THR A 118 0.32 -9.51 13.36
N LEU A 119 -0.32 -8.68 12.54
CA LEU A 119 -1.56 -7.96 12.91
C LEU A 119 -2.84 -8.80 12.77
N LEU A 120 -2.77 -9.93 12.05
CA LEU A 120 -3.90 -10.82 11.79
C LEU A 120 -3.93 -12.08 12.68
N ARG A 121 -2.89 -12.31 13.51
CA ARG A 121 -2.88 -13.33 14.56
C ARG A 121 -3.48 -12.78 15.85
#